data_AF-A0A9D9K709-F1
#
_entry.id   AF-A0A9D9K709-F1
#
_cell.length_a   1.000
_cell.length_b   1.000
_cell.length_c   1.000
_cell.angle_alpha   90.00
_cell.angle_beta   90.00
_cell.angle_gamma   90.00
#
_symmetry.space_group_name_H-M   'P 1'
#
loop_
_entity.id
_entity.type
_entity.pdbx_description
1 polymer ?
#
loop_
_entity_poly.entity_id
_entity_poly.type
_entity_poly.pdbx_seq_one_letter_code
_entity_poly.pdbx_strand_id
1 'polypeptide(L)'
;MANEEHLALLQKGVEAWNAWRSDHAGIRANLFRANLEGVDLAGANLRHVDFRRANLQGTVLKTADLSEAYLIGANLHDSDLSGANLRGALLREANLSNADLSEADLSEAYLSDADLSRCKISHTKFERTRLTGVCVEDWHLDRATCLDRAICEYLYLKHKRQECRPRLGSFAAGELVQLFQQLTTTVELTFANGIEWSVLLKAIEVVRVRKNIDKLSILGLEESENGSLIVRFKISKKVDRIDAQQNLWFEYDRHLKALEEQYFDRPDINRRQIEIHRERNANLMEIVRVLATRSTEF
;
A
#
# COMPACT_ATOMS: atom_id res chain seq x y z
N MET A 1 -11.64 -3.48 30.86
CA MET A 1 -10.76 -4.62 30.50
C MET A 1 -11.62 -5.64 29.78
N ALA A 2 -10.99 -6.56 29.04
CA ALA A 2 -11.69 -7.63 28.35
C ALA A 2 -12.38 -8.55 29.37
N ASN A 3 -13.46 -9.22 28.95
CA ASN A 3 -14.10 -10.25 29.75
C ASN A 3 -13.28 -11.54 29.65
N GLU A 4 -12.95 -12.12 30.81
CA GLU A 4 -12.07 -13.30 30.90
C GLU A 4 -12.68 -14.56 30.29
N GLU A 5 -14.00 -14.73 30.38
CA GLU A 5 -14.70 -15.88 29.79
C GLU A 5 -14.65 -15.81 28.26
N HIS A 6 -14.88 -14.63 27.66
CA HIS A 6 -14.75 -14.43 26.21
C HIS A 6 -13.31 -14.68 25.73
N LEU A 7 -12.31 -14.22 26.49
CA LEU A 7 -10.90 -14.51 26.19
C LEU A 7 -10.60 -16.01 26.26
N ALA A 8 -11.04 -16.68 27.32
CA ALA A 8 -10.85 -18.11 27.50
C ALA A 8 -11.54 -18.93 26.41
N LEU A 9 -12.68 -18.47 25.88
CA LEU A 9 -13.34 -19.09 24.73
C LEU A 9 -12.50 -19.00 23.46
N LEU A 10 -11.91 -17.83 23.15
CA LEU A 10 -11.00 -17.70 22.01
C LEU A 10 -9.72 -18.54 22.16
N GLN A 11 -9.20 -18.64 23.39
CA GLN A 11 -8.03 -19.48 23.68
C GLN A 11 -8.30 -20.98 23.47
N LYS A 12 -9.56 -21.42 23.59
CA LYS A 12 -9.98 -22.79 23.25
C LYS A 12 -10.09 -23.03 21.73
N GLY A 13 -9.95 -21.98 20.93
CA GLY A 13 -9.97 -22.04 19.47
C GLY A 13 -11.28 -21.53 18.85
N VAL A 14 -11.22 -21.27 17.55
CA VAL A 14 -12.32 -20.69 16.75
C VAL A 14 -13.57 -21.57 16.78
N GLU A 15 -13.45 -22.89 16.82
CA GLU A 15 -14.60 -23.81 16.90
C GLU A 15 -15.39 -23.61 18.19
N ALA A 16 -14.71 -23.54 19.34
CA ALA A 16 -15.34 -23.32 20.63
C ALA A 16 -16.01 -21.94 20.70
N TRP A 17 -15.34 -20.93 20.15
CA TRP A 17 -15.91 -19.59 20.01
C TRP A 17 -17.17 -19.58 19.15
N ASN A 18 -17.11 -20.17 17.95
CA ASN A 18 -18.22 -20.20 17.01
C ASN A 18 -19.41 -21.01 17.54
N ALA A 19 -19.16 -22.12 18.24
CA ALA A 19 -20.20 -22.89 18.92
C ALA A 19 -20.90 -22.02 19.98
N TRP A 20 -20.13 -21.33 20.84
CA TRP A 20 -20.69 -20.41 21.82
C TRP A 20 -21.50 -19.28 21.14
N ARG A 21 -21.00 -18.70 20.04
CA ARG A 21 -21.69 -17.65 19.27
C ARG A 21 -23.01 -18.11 18.66
N SER A 22 -23.14 -19.38 18.29
CA SER A 22 -24.40 -19.96 17.78
C SER A 22 -25.53 -19.82 18.82
N ASP A 23 -25.21 -20.05 20.09
CA ASP A 23 -26.18 -19.97 21.20
C ASP A 23 -26.32 -18.55 21.77
N HIS A 24 -25.38 -17.65 21.47
CA HIS A 24 -25.27 -16.32 22.06
C HIS A 24 -25.18 -15.19 21.02
N ALA A 25 -25.87 -15.33 19.88
CA ALA A 25 -25.78 -14.39 18.75
C ALA A 25 -26.10 -12.93 19.12
N GLY A 26 -26.99 -12.71 20.10
CA GLY A 26 -27.36 -11.38 20.59
C GLY A 26 -26.39 -10.76 21.61
N ILE A 27 -25.40 -11.51 22.10
CA ILE A 27 -24.44 -10.99 23.07
C ILE A 27 -23.35 -10.20 22.35
N ARG A 28 -23.11 -8.96 22.81
CA ARG A 28 -21.91 -8.22 22.46
C ARG A 28 -20.75 -8.74 23.31
N ALA A 29 -19.92 -9.60 22.74
CA ALA A 29 -18.74 -10.08 23.44
C ALA A 29 -17.75 -8.92 23.65
N ASN A 30 -17.15 -8.87 24.84
CA ASN A 30 -16.24 -7.80 25.26
C ASN A 30 -14.79 -8.29 25.27
N LEU A 31 -14.00 -7.79 24.33
CA LEU A 31 -12.56 -7.99 24.19
C LEU A 31 -11.82 -6.64 24.21
N PHE A 32 -12.37 -5.65 24.93
CA PHE A 32 -11.80 -4.31 25.07
C PHE A 32 -10.39 -4.37 25.65
N ARG A 33 -9.41 -3.84 24.91
CA ARG A 33 -7.97 -3.92 25.26
C ARG A 33 -7.42 -5.34 25.42
N ALA A 34 -8.06 -6.35 24.85
CA ALA A 34 -7.51 -7.69 24.80
C ALA A 34 -6.16 -7.69 24.06
N ASN A 35 -5.23 -8.55 24.50
CA ASN A 35 -4.06 -8.90 23.69
C ASN A 35 -4.33 -10.23 22.99
N LEU A 36 -4.40 -10.18 21.66
CA LEU A 36 -4.68 -11.30 20.77
C LEU A 36 -3.63 -11.36 19.66
N GLU A 37 -2.44 -10.78 19.89
CA GLU A 37 -1.35 -10.76 18.93
C GLU A 37 -1.03 -12.15 18.38
N GLY A 38 -0.97 -12.27 17.06
CA GLY A 38 -0.63 -13.51 16.35
C GLY A 38 -1.66 -14.64 16.46
N VAL A 39 -2.84 -14.41 17.08
CA VAL A 39 -3.84 -15.47 17.23
C VAL A 39 -4.51 -15.78 15.89
N ASP A 40 -4.71 -17.07 15.63
CA ASP A 40 -5.51 -17.55 14.49
C ASP A 40 -7.00 -17.49 14.84
N LEU A 41 -7.70 -16.61 14.12
CA LEU A 41 -9.13 -16.32 14.20
C LEU A 41 -9.81 -16.51 12.83
N ALA A 42 -9.20 -17.31 11.94
CA ALA A 42 -9.74 -17.56 10.60
C ALA A 42 -11.17 -18.12 10.68
N GLY A 43 -12.10 -17.51 9.94
CA GLY A 43 -13.52 -17.90 9.92
C GLY A 43 -14.27 -17.69 11.24
N ALA A 44 -13.72 -16.95 12.21
CA ALA A 44 -14.41 -16.66 13.46
C ALA A 44 -15.63 -15.74 13.25
N ASN A 45 -16.74 -16.03 13.94
CA ASN A 45 -17.90 -15.15 14.03
C ASN A 45 -17.65 -14.08 15.09
N LEU A 46 -17.09 -12.96 14.66
CA LEU A 46 -16.71 -11.81 15.48
C LEU A 46 -17.70 -10.63 15.32
N ARG A 47 -18.93 -10.91 14.88
CA ARG A 47 -19.98 -9.90 14.67
C ARG A 47 -20.27 -9.13 15.95
N HIS A 48 -20.35 -7.81 15.85
CA HIS A 48 -20.63 -6.88 16.95
C HIS A 48 -19.65 -6.93 18.14
N VAL A 49 -18.55 -7.67 18.06
CA VAL A 49 -17.59 -7.82 19.17
C VAL A 49 -16.92 -6.48 19.48
N ASP A 50 -16.71 -6.20 20.77
CA ASP A 50 -15.99 -5.02 21.23
C ASP A 50 -14.48 -5.28 21.32
N PHE A 51 -13.76 -4.86 20.30
CA PHE A 51 -12.29 -4.90 20.19
C PHE A 51 -11.65 -3.52 20.37
N ARG A 52 -12.36 -2.52 20.92
CA ARG A 52 -11.80 -1.18 21.02
C ARG A 52 -10.47 -1.23 21.78
N ARG A 53 -9.43 -0.65 21.18
CA ARG A 53 -8.05 -0.64 21.70
C ARG A 53 -7.43 -2.03 21.95
N ALA A 54 -7.96 -3.09 21.33
CA ALA A 54 -7.34 -4.41 21.39
C ALA A 54 -6.06 -4.46 20.56
N ASN A 55 -5.12 -5.32 20.95
CA ASN A 55 -3.96 -5.68 20.13
C ASN A 55 -4.29 -6.93 19.32
N LEU A 56 -4.50 -6.76 18.02
CA LEU A 56 -4.76 -7.78 17.01
C LEU A 56 -3.61 -7.83 15.98
N GLN A 57 -2.42 -7.38 16.38
CA GLN A 57 -1.26 -7.37 15.49
C GLN A 57 -0.94 -8.79 15.03
N GLY A 58 -0.70 -8.96 13.72
CA GLY A 58 -0.33 -10.25 13.14
C GLY A 58 -1.39 -11.34 13.24
N THR A 59 -2.64 -11.03 13.62
CA THR A 59 -3.70 -12.04 13.70
C THR A 59 -4.09 -12.56 12.32
N VAL A 60 -4.48 -13.83 12.25
CA VAL A 60 -5.12 -14.40 11.06
C VAL A 60 -6.62 -14.25 11.21
N LEU A 61 -7.24 -13.33 10.49
CA LEU A 61 -8.68 -13.05 10.46
C LEU A 61 -9.29 -13.40 9.09
N LYS A 62 -8.60 -14.23 8.32
CA LYS A 62 -9.02 -14.68 6.99
C LYS A 62 -10.46 -15.21 7.03
N THR A 63 -11.33 -14.67 6.17
CA THR A 63 -12.76 -15.02 6.08
C THR A 63 -13.58 -14.87 7.37
N ALA A 64 -13.04 -14.21 8.41
CA ALA A 64 -13.78 -13.96 9.64
C ALA A 64 -14.95 -12.98 9.41
N ASP A 65 -16.04 -13.14 10.17
CA ASP A 65 -17.16 -12.19 10.15
C ASP A 65 -16.99 -11.16 11.27
N LEU A 66 -16.44 -9.99 10.92
CA LEU A 66 -16.27 -8.81 11.78
C LEU A 66 -17.35 -7.76 11.53
N SER A 67 -18.48 -8.13 10.92
CA SER A 67 -19.52 -7.14 10.61
C SER A 67 -20.02 -6.45 11.87
N GLU A 68 -20.12 -5.12 11.79
CA GLU A 68 -20.50 -4.22 12.88
C GLU A 68 -19.63 -4.35 14.16
N ALA A 69 -18.42 -4.90 14.05
CA ALA A 69 -17.48 -4.96 15.17
C ALA A 69 -16.97 -3.56 15.57
N TYR A 70 -16.66 -3.39 16.86
CA TYR A 70 -16.14 -2.14 17.40
C TYR A 70 -14.62 -2.23 17.50
N LEU A 71 -13.90 -1.66 16.53
CA LEU A 71 -12.45 -1.74 16.39
C LEU A 71 -11.76 -0.37 16.60
N ILE A 72 -12.44 0.59 17.24
CA ILE A 72 -11.91 1.95 17.43
C ILE A 72 -10.57 1.90 18.18
N GLY A 73 -9.53 2.43 17.55
CA GLY A 73 -8.16 2.43 18.07
C GLY A 73 -7.52 1.05 18.24
N ALA A 74 -8.06 0.00 17.61
CA ALA A 74 -7.44 -1.34 17.63
C ALA A 74 -6.15 -1.37 16.79
N ASN A 75 -5.20 -2.21 17.20
CA ASN A 75 -3.97 -2.46 16.44
C ASN A 75 -4.14 -3.73 15.60
N LEU A 76 -4.30 -3.60 14.30
CA LEU A 76 -4.43 -4.66 13.28
C LEU A 76 -3.19 -4.71 12.36
N HIS A 77 -2.07 -4.13 12.80
CA HIS A 77 -0.83 -4.12 12.05
C HIS A 77 -0.41 -5.54 11.63
N ASP A 78 0.03 -5.71 10.38
CA ASP A 78 0.45 -7.01 9.81
C ASP A 78 -0.61 -8.13 9.88
N SER A 79 -1.89 -7.83 10.09
CA SER A 79 -2.95 -8.85 10.15
C SER A 79 -3.39 -9.34 8.76
N ASP A 80 -3.81 -10.61 8.67
CA ASP A 80 -4.44 -11.18 7.47
C ASP A 80 -5.97 -11.09 7.61
N LEU A 81 -6.58 -10.14 6.93
CA LEU A 81 -8.03 -9.93 6.85
C LEU A 81 -8.59 -10.38 5.48
N SER A 82 -7.86 -11.23 4.74
CA SER A 82 -8.27 -11.62 3.39
C SER A 82 -9.65 -12.29 3.39
N GLY A 83 -10.56 -11.79 2.55
CA GLY A 83 -11.95 -12.25 2.47
C GLY A 83 -12.80 -11.98 3.72
N ALA A 84 -12.32 -11.22 4.71
CA ALA A 84 -13.08 -10.92 5.91
C ALA A 84 -14.30 -10.04 5.63
N ASN A 85 -15.39 -10.25 6.36
CA ASN A 85 -16.56 -9.38 6.32
C ASN A 85 -16.43 -8.30 7.40
N LEU A 86 -16.12 -7.06 6.99
CA LEU A 86 -16.01 -5.89 7.88
C LEU A 86 -17.18 -4.92 7.66
N ARG A 87 -18.29 -5.37 7.07
CA ARG A 87 -19.43 -4.51 6.74
C ARG A 87 -19.93 -3.78 7.98
N GLY A 88 -20.00 -2.45 7.91
CA GLY A 88 -20.46 -1.61 9.01
C GLY A 88 -19.52 -1.55 10.24
N ALA A 89 -18.32 -2.13 10.18
CA ALA A 89 -17.38 -2.11 11.30
C ALA A 89 -16.90 -0.69 11.64
N LEU A 90 -16.64 -0.45 12.92
CA LEU A 90 -16.18 0.84 13.43
C LEU A 90 -14.67 0.82 13.65
N LEU A 91 -13.91 1.28 12.67
CA LEU A 91 -12.43 1.22 12.61
C LEU A 91 -11.77 2.60 12.80
N ARG A 92 -12.47 3.58 13.38
CA ARG A 92 -11.91 4.93 13.59
C ARG A 92 -10.60 4.85 14.38
N GLU A 93 -9.56 5.55 13.93
CA GLU A 93 -8.22 5.56 14.55
C GLU A 93 -7.55 4.17 14.65
N ALA A 94 -8.06 3.14 13.97
CA ALA A 94 -7.42 1.82 13.97
C ALA A 94 -6.12 1.84 13.15
N ASN A 95 -5.14 1.04 13.58
CA ASN A 95 -3.92 0.82 12.81
C ASN A 95 -4.06 -0.46 11.99
N LEU A 96 -4.27 -0.35 10.68
CA LEU A 96 -4.29 -1.47 9.74
C LEU A 96 -3.03 -1.52 8.87
N SER A 97 -1.98 -0.75 9.21
CA SER A 97 -0.78 -0.70 8.37
C SER A 97 -0.22 -2.09 8.08
N ASN A 98 0.20 -2.33 6.83
CA ASN A 98 0.63 -3.61 6.26
C ASN A 98 -0.41 -4.76 6.27
N ALA A 99 -1.67 -4.54 6.68
CA ALA A 99 -2.67 -5.60 6.69
C ALA A 99 -3.05 -6.08 5.27
N ASP A 100 -3.43 -7.35 5.15
CA ASP A 100 -3.98 -7.91 3.92
C ASP A 100 -5.52 -7.86 3.96
N LEU A 101 -6.12 -6.91 3.25
CA LEU A 101 -7.57 -6.73 3.11
C LEU A 101 -8.09 -7.28 1.77
N SER A 102 -7.30 -8.08 1.06
CA SER A 102 -7.69 -8.59 -0.27
C SER A 102 -9.01 -9.33 -0.18
N GLU A 103 -9.94 -9.04 -1.11
CA GLU A 103 -11.30 -9.62 -1.15
C GLU A 103 -12.21 -9.30 0.06
N ALA A 104 -11.77 -8.45 1.00
CA ALA A 104 -12.58 -8.08 2.16
C ALA A 104 -13.79 -7.19 1.77
N ASP A 105 -14.84 -7.24 2.58
CA ASP A 105 -16.01 -6.37 2.45
C ASP A 105 -15.97 -5.28 3.51
N LEU A 106 -15.55 -4.07 3.12
CA LEU A 106 -15.55 -2.88 3.98
C LEU A 106 -16.82 -2.04 3.82
N SER A 107 -17.84 -2.53 3.11
CA SER A 107 -19.03 -1.72 2.81
C SER A 107 -19.64 -1.12 4.07
N GLU A 108 -19.98 0.17 4.04
CA GLU A 108 -20.54 0.92 5.17
C GLU A 108 -19.62 1.01 6.42
N ALA A 109 -18.36 0.58 6.34
CA ALA A 109 -17.41 0.69 7.45
C ALA A 109 -16.96 2.14 7.70
N TYR A 110 -16.53 2.40 8.93
CA TYR A 110 -16.10 3.72 9.40
C TYR A 110 -14.59 3.71 9.69
N LEU A 111 -13.79 4.13 8.73
CA LEU A 111 -12.32 4.11 8.78
C LEU A 111 -11.71 5.49 9.05
N SER A 112 -12.48 6.47 9.52
CA SER A 112 -11.96 7.82 9.71
C SER A 112 -10.69 7.84 10.57
N ASP A 113 -9.67 8.56 10.11
CA ASP A 113 -8.35 8.65 10.75
C ASP A 113 -7.62 7.30 10.96
N ALA A 114 -8.02 6.22 10.29
CA ALA A 114 -7.32 4.95 10.33
C ALA A 114 -6.02 5.00 9.51
N ASP A 115 -5.02 4.23 9.94
CA ASP A 115 -3.80 4.00 9.17
C ASP A 115 -3.99 2.78 8.25
N LEU A 116 -4.08 3.01 6.95
CA LEU A 116 -4.16 1.96 5.93
C LEU A 116 -2.86 1.88 5.11
N SER A 117 -1.76 2.45 5.60
CA SER A 117 -0.49 2.44 4.87
C SER A 117 -0.05 1.01 4.54
N ARG A 118 0.42 0.78 3.31
CA ARG A 118 0.94 -0.49 2.82
C ARG A 118 -0.06 -1.65 2.85
N CYS A 119 -1.36 -1.37 3.01
CA CYS A 119 -2.38 -2.41 2.91
C CYS A 119 -2.46 -3.00 1.51
N LYS A 120 -2.73 -4.30 1.44
CA LYS A 120 -3.25 -4.94 0.21
C LYS A 120 -4.76 -4.85 0.20
N ILE A 121 -5.32 -4.29 -0.86
CA ILE A 121 -6.76 -4.04 -0.99
C ILE A 121 -7.33 -4.53 -2.33
N SER A 122 -6.65 -5.49 -2.96
CA SER A 122 -7.08 -6.10 -4.21
C SER A 122 -8.49 -6.70 -4.04
N HIS A 123 -9.40 -6.40 -4.96
CA HIS A 123 -10.81 -6.84 -4.88
C HIS A 123 -11.59 -6.43 -3.61
N THR A 124 -11.07 -5.52 -2.78
CA THR A 124 -11.78 -5.03 -1.59
C THR A 124 -12.96 -4.14 -2.00
N LYS A 125 -14.09 -4.29 -1.29
CA LYS A 125 -15.29 -3.48 -1.53
C LYS A 125 -15.35 -2.28 -0.59
N PHE A 126 -15.47 -1.08 -1.14
CA PHE A 126 -15.56 0.16 -0.36
C PHE A 126 -16.92 0.87 -0.47
N GLU A 127 -18.00 0.18 -0.87
CA GLU A 127 -19.30 0.82 -1.07
C GLU A 127 -19.76 1.55 0.22
N ARG A 128 -19.99 2.86 0.14
CA ARG A 128 -20.37 3.72 1.28
C ARG A 128 -19.39 3.68 2.47
N THR A 129 -18.16 3.25 2.25
CA THR A 129 -17.11 3.29 3.28
C THR A 129 -16.69 4.73 3.55
N ARG A 130 -16.49 5.08 4.81
CA ARG A 130 -15.98 6.41 5.20
C ARG A 130 -14.47 6.37 5.36
N LEU A 131 -13.76 7.07 4.48
CA LEU A 131 -12.29 7.11 4.40
C LEU A 131 -11.70 8.48 4.79
N THR A 132 -12.51 9.43 5.28
CA THR A 132 -11.99 10.76 5.64
C THR A 132 -10.86 10.68 6.67
N GLY A 133 -9.70 11.24 6.34
CA GLY A 133 -8.53 11.31 7.22
C GLY A 133 -7.62 10.08 7.20
N VAL A 134 -7.91 9.06 6.37
CA VAL A 134 -7.06 7.86 6.31
C VAL A 134 -5.68 8.16 5.72
N CYS A 135 -4.68 7.36 6.12
CA CYS A 135 -3.40 7.30 5.42
C CYS A 135 -3.40 6.16 4.40
N VAL A 136 -3.08 6.47 3.14
CA VAL A 136 -3.07 5.50 2.01
C VAL A 136 -1.69 5.32 1.38
N GLU A 137 -0.64 5.65 2.13
CA GLU A 137 0.75 5.50 1.68
C GLU A 137 0.99 4.07 1.20
N ASP A 138 1.60 3.92 0.03
CA ASP A 138 1.98 2.62 -0.54
C ASP A 138 0.85 1.58 -0.62
N TRP A 139 -0.40 1.99 -0.86
CA TRP A 139 -1.49 1.04 -1.12
C TRP A 139 -1.18 0.07 -2.27
N HIS A 140 -1.42 -1.21 -2.01
CA HIS A 140 -1.34 -2.28 -2.99
C HIS A 140 -2.76 -2.58 -3.48
N LEU A 141 -3.13 -2.02 -4.63
CA LEU A 141 -4.46 -2.14 -5.21
C LEU A 141 -4.39 -2.49 -6.69
N ASP A 142 -5.43 -3.17 -7.16
CA ASP A 142 -5.58 -3.57 -8.55
C ASP A 142 -6.78 -2.90 -9.22
N ARG A 143 -7.02 -3.25 -10.49
CA ARG A 143 -8.15 -2.71 -11.25
C ARG A 143 -9.52 -3.16 -10.73
N ALA A 144 -9.57 -4.26 -9.97
CA ALA A 144 -10.82 -4.81 -9.46
C ALA A 144 -11.24 -4.17 -8.15
N THR A 145 -10.33 -3.42 -7.51
CA THR A 145 -10.60 -2.63 -6.31
C THR A 145 -11.66 -1.57 -6.59
N CYS A 146 -12.82 -1.66 -5.94
CA CYS A 146 -13.97 -0.81 -6.21
C CYS A 146 -14.14 0.24 -5.10
N LEU A 147 -13.85 1.49 -5.45
CA LEU A 147 -14.06 2.67 -4.60
C LEU A 147 -15.39 3.40 -4.90
N ASP A 148 -16.33 2.73 -5.59
CA ASP A 148 -17.61 3.35 -5.92
C ASP A 148 -18.37 3.73 -4.64
N ARG A 149 -18.92 4.95 -4.63
CA ARG A 149 -19.65 5.54 -3.50
C ARG A 149 -18.87 5.59 -2.18
N ALA A 150 -17.55 5.44 -2.19
CA ALA A 150 -16.73 5.71 -1.02
C ALA A 150 -16.85 7.20 -0.65
N ILE A 151 -16.98 7.47 0.65
CA ILE A 151 -17.14 8.82 1.20
C ILE A 151 -15.79 9.25 1.76
N CYS A 152 -15.17 10.22 1.11
CA CYS A 152 -13.87 10.74 1.52
C CYS A 152 -13.86 12.25 1.30
N GLU A 153 -13.72 13.03 2.37
CA GLU A 153 -13.53 14.48 2.24
C GLU A 153 -12.08 14.77 1.92
N TYR A 154 -11.15 14.17 2.67
CA TYR A 154 -9.71 14.26 2.45
C TYR A 154 -9.02 12.97 2.92
N LEU A 155 -7.80 12.73 2.42
CA LEU A 155 -6.92 11.63 2.84
C LEU A 155 -5.45 12.07 2.77
N TYR A 156 -4.56 11.25 3.31
CA TYR A 156 -3.11 11.49 3.31
C TYR A 156 -2.38 10.46 2.46
N LEU A 157 -1.55 10.91 1.52
CA LEU A 157 -0.74 10.02 0.67
C LEU A 157 0.55 9.53 1.36
N LYS A 158 0.93 10.13 2.49
CA LYS A 158 2.11 9.75 3.28
C LYS A 158 1.81 9.72 4.78
N HIS A 159 2.59 8.93 5.51
CA HIS A 159 2.51 8.81 6.97
C HIS A 159 2.60 10.18 7.67
N LYS A 160 2.21 10.22 8.95
CA LYS A 160 2.23 11.44 9.78
C LYS A 160 1.41 12.59 9.17
N ARG A 161 0.33 12.24 8.46
CA ARG A 161 -0.61 13.20 7.87
C ARG A 161 0.05 14.12 6.83
N GLN A 162 0.99 13.58 6.09
CA GLN A 162 1.67 14.30 5.01
C GLN A 162 0.93 14.13 3.68
N GLU A 163 1.11 15.10 2.78
CA GLU A 163 0.53 15.08 1.44
C GLU A 163 -1.00 14.91 1.41
N CYS A 164 -1.71 15.77 2.14
CA CYS A 164 -3.18 15.81 2.13
C CYS A 164 -3.72 16.00 0.70
N ARG A 165 -4.77 15.24 0.37
CA ARG A 165 -5.56 15.39 -0.86
C ARG A 165 -7.06 15.40 -0.53
N PRO A 166 -7.85 16.32 -1.12
CA PRO A 166 -7.37 17.49 -1.85
C PRO A 166 -6.59 18.42 -0.90
N ARG A 167 -5.76 19.33 -1.46
CA ARG A 167 -4.99 20.28 -0.63
C ARG A 167 -5.88 21.29 0.09
N LEU A 168 -7.04 21.59 -0.51
CA LEU A 168 -8.07 22.51 -0.02
C LEU A 168 -9.44 21.93 -0.38
N GLY A 169 -10.41 22.04 0.53
CA GLY A 169 -11.78 21.58 0.30
C GLY A 169 -11.96 20.06 0.44
N SER A 170 -12.92 19.51 -0.31
CA SER A 170 -13.27 18.09 -0.32
C SER A 170 -13.23 17.53 -1.73
N PHE A 171 -12.99 16.23 -1.89
CA PHE A 171 -13.02 15.57 -3.20
C PHE A 171 -14.34 15.85 -3.93
N ALA A 172 -14.24 16.28 -5.19
CA ALA A 172 -15.37 16.34 -6.10
C ALA A 172 -15.80 14.93 -6.54
N ALA A 173 -17.00 14.82 -7.12
CA ALA A 173 -17.52 13.54 -7.61
C ALA A 173 -16.54 12.90 -8.62
N GLY A 174 -16.07 11.69 -8.31
CA GLY A 174 -15.14 10.93 -9.15
C GLY A 174 -13.65 11.30 -9.01
N GLU A 175 -13.30 12.40 -8.35
CA GLU A 175 -11.90 12.83 -8.17
C GLU A 175 -11.09 11.82 -7.35
N LEU A 176 -11.70 11.27 -6.29
CA LEU A 176 -11.11 10.20 -5.50
C LEU A 176 -10.74 8.98 -6.38
N VAL A 177 -11.67 8.56 -7.23
CA VAL A 177 -11.46 7.42 -8.12
C VAL A 177 -10.34 7.73 -9.13
N GLN A 178 -10.29 8.96 -9.66
CA GLN A 178 -9.22 9.39 -10.56
C GLN A 178 -7.85 9.38 -9.88
N LEU A 179 -7.76 9.85 -8.63
CA LEU A 179 -6.53 9.80 -7.83
C LEU A 179 -5.98 8.37 -7.75
N PHE A 180 -6.81 7.39 -7.40
CA PHE A 180 -6.37 5.99 -7.31
C PHE A 180 -6.11 5.33 -8.67
N GLN A 181 -6.83 5.74 -9.73
CA GLN A 181 -6.50 5.34 -11.10
C GLN A 181 -5.13 5.86 -11.55
N GLN A 182 -4.71 7.05 -11.11
CA GLN A 182 -3.37 7.56 -11.37
C GLN A 182 -2.31 6.80 -10.57
N LEU A 183 -2.60 6.49 -9.29
CA LEU A 183 -1.69 5.71 -8.44
C LEU A 183 -1.43 4.31 -8.98
N THR A 184 -2.43 3.64 -9.57
CA THR A 184 -2.24 2.31 -10.21
C THR A 184 -1.45 2.35 -11.51
N THR A 185 -1.28 3.52 -12.12
CA THR A 185 -0.58 3.68 -13.40
C THR A 185 0.75 4.41 -13.28
N THR A 186 1.22 4.65 -12.05
CA THR A 186 2.46 5.35 -11.77
C THR A 186 3.35 4.49 -10.90
N VAL A 187 4.59 4.26 -11.32
CA VAL A 187 5.64 3.60 -10.53
C VAL A 187 6.65 4.67 -10.11
N GLU A 188 7.13 4.60 -8.88
CA GLU A 188 8.16 5.51 -8.37
C GLU A 188 9.40 4.73 -7.96
N LEU A 189 10.57 5.20 -8.38
CA LEU A 189 11.87 4.69 -7.94
C LEU A 189 12.63 5.83 -7.27
N THR A 190 13.09 5.60 -6.04
CA THR A 190 13.87 6.57 -5.25
C THR A 190 15.32 6.16 -5.20
N PHE A 191 16.22 7.04 -5.64
CA PHE A 191 17.66 6.83 -5.71
C PHE A 191 18.39 7.74 -4.72
N ALA A 192 18.97 7.15 -3.68
CA ALA A 192 19.69 7.90 -2.64
C ALA A 192 21.07 8.41 -3.11
N ASN A 193 21.73 7.71 -4.03
CA ASN A 193 23.14 7.96 -4.40
C ASN A 193 23.30 8.44 -5.85
N GLY A 194 22.29 9.15 -6.38
CA GLY A 194 22.25 9.52 -7.80
C GLY A 194 21.83 8.35 -8.70
N ILE A 195 21.78 8.61 -10.01
CA ILE A 195 21.24 7.67 -11.00
C ILE A 195 22.30 7.39 -12.07
N GLU A 196 22.67 6.12 -12.24
CA GLU A 196 23.31 5.63 -13.47
C GLU A 196 22.27 5.50 -14.59
N TRP A 197 22.11 6.54 -15.41
CA TRP A 197 21.04 6.65 -16.40
C TRP A 197 21.15 5.61 -17.52
N SER A 198 22.36 5.22 -17.91
CA SER A 198 22.56 4.14 -18.89
C SER A 198 22.04 2.80 -18.38
N VAL A 199 22.24 2.51 -17.08
CA VAL A 199 21.74 1.33 -16.39
C VAL A 199 20.22 1.39 -16.27
N LEU A 200 19.67 2.54 -15.87
CA LEU A 200 18.22 2.73 -15.74
C LEU A 200 17.49 2.57 -17.08
N LEU A 201 18.00 3.19 -18.15
CA LEU A 201 17.43 3.04 -19.49
C LEU A 201 17.49 1.59 -19.97
N LYS A 202 18.56 0.85 -19.62
CA LYS A 202 18.67 -0.57 -19.93
C LYS A 202 17.66 -1.42 -19.16
N ALA A 203 17.50 -1.16 -17.86
CA ALA A 203 16.50 -1.83 -17.03
C ALA A 203 15.08 -1.61 -17.59
N ILE A 204 14.75 -0.36 -17.95
CA ILE A 204 13.47 -0.01 -18.60
C ILE A 204 13.27 -0.81 -19.88
N GLU A 205 14.27 -0.87 -20.76
CA GLU A 205 14.19 -1.60 -22.02
C GLU A 205 13.92 -3.09 -21.79
N VAL A 206 14.65 -3.73 -20.87
CA VAL A 206 14.50 -5.15 -20.56
C VAL A 206 13.13 -5.44 -19.97
N VAL A 207 12.67 -4.65 -19.01
CA VAL A 207 11.34 -4.80 -18.41
C VAL A 207 10.25 -4.59 -19.47
N ARG A 208 10.40 -3.58 -20.35
CA ARG A 208 9.44 -3.31 -21.43
C ARG A 208 9.26 -4.49 -22.36
N VAL A 209 10.36 -5.11 -22.78
CA VAL A 209 10.35 -6.26 -23.70
C VAL A 209 9.86 -7.53 -23.00
N ARG A 210 10.41 -7.88 -21.83
CA ARG A 210 10.08 -9.15 -21.16
C ARG A 210 8.65 -9.22 -20.64
N LYS A 211 8.13 -8.10 -20.13
CA LYS A 211 6.78 -8.02 -19.57
C LYS A 211 5.75 -7.54 -20.59
N ASN A 212 6.15 -7.34 -21.85
CA ASN A 212 5.32 -6.83 -22.94
C ASN A 212 4.56 -5.55 -22.53
N ILE A 213 5.28 -4.59 -21.93
CA ILE A 213 4.70 -3.35 -21.42
C ILE A 213 4.72 -2.32 -22.55
N ASP A 214 3.59 -2.15 -23.23
CA ASP A 214 3.47 -1.22 -24.36
C ASP A 214 3.80 0.24 -23.99
N LYS A 215 3.61 0.61 -22.71
CA LYS A 215 3.77 1.98 -22.21
C LYS A 215 4.50 1.95 -20.87
N LEU A 216 5.81 2.16 -20.90
CA LEU A 216 6.68 2.41 -19.75
C LEU A 216 7.53 3.63 -20.11
N SER A 217 7.17 4.79 -19.58
CA SER A 217 7.80 6.07 -19.92
C SER A 217 8.03 6.91 -18.67
N ILE A 218 9.14 7.64 -18.62
CA ILE A 218 9.41 8.59 -17.53
C ILE A 218 8.35 9.69 -17.56
N LEU A 219 7.63 9.84 -16.45
CA LEU A 219 6.61 10.86 -16.22
C LEU A 219 7.22 12.13 -15.60
N GLY A 220 8.19 11.96 -14.70
CA GLY A 220 8.73 13.06 -13.89
C GLY A 220 10.04 12.68 -13.20
N LEU A 221 10.84 13.69 -12.88
CA LEU A 221 12.04 13.59 -12.04
C LEU A 221 11.96 14.68 -10.97
N GLU A 222 12.07 14.28 -9.71
CA GLU A 222 12.04 15.18 -8.56
C GLU A 222 13.23 14.95 -7.66
N GLU A 223 13.62 15.99 -6.93
CA GLU A 223 14.61 15.91 -5.86
C GLU A 223 13.86 16.06 -4.54
N SER A 224 14.00 15.07 -3.67
CA SER A 224 13.44 15.11 -2.33
C SER A 224 14.28 15.98 -1.39
N GLU A 225 13.71 16.42 -0.28
CA GLU A 225 14.38 17.30 0.70
C GLU A 225 15.71 16.73 1.25
N ASN A 226 15.90 15.42 1.18
CA ASN A 226 17.12 14.74 1.64
C ASN A 226 18.17 14.52 0.52
N GLY A 227 17.94 15.08 -0.67
CA GLY A 227 18.84 14.96 -1.84
C GLY A 227 18.65 13.69 -2.67
N SER A 228 17.71 12.80 -2.31
CA SER A 228 17.41 11.62 -3.15
C SER A 228 16.63 12.04 -4.40
N LEU A 229 16.94 11.41 -5.53
CA LEU A 229 16.23 11.60 -6.79
C LEU A 229 15.06 10.61 -6.90
N ILE A 230 13.87 11.11 -7.19
CA ILE A 230 12.65 10.32 -7.40
C ILE A 230 12.31 10.35 -8.89
N VAL A 231 12.32 9.19 -9.53
CA VAL A 231 11.89 9.02 -10.92
C VAL A 231 10.49 8.41 -10.93
N ARG A 232 9.53 9.11 -11.53
CA ARG A 232 8.18 8.58 -11.76
C ARG A 232 8.07 8.01 -13.16
N PHE A 233 7.43 6.86 -13.29
CA PHE A 233 7.17 6.18 -14.55
C PHE A 233 5.68 6.03 -14.74
N LYS A 234 5.19 6.35 -15.94
CA LYS A 234 3.85 5.97 -16.38
C LYS A 234 3.89 4.56 -16.93
N ILE A 235 3.06 3.69 -16.37
CA ILE A 235 2.85 2.34 -16.87
C ILE A 235 1.49 2.22 -17.56
N SER A 236 1.37 1.28 -18.49
CA SER A 236 0.07 0.94 -19.08
C SER A 236 -0.83 0.40 -17.97
N LYS A 237 -2.14 0.66 -18.08
CA LYS A 237 -3.09 0.15 -17.09
C LYS A 237 -2.98 -1.36 -16.87
N LYS A 238 -2.50 -2.15 -17.86
CA LYS A 238 -2.54 -3.62 -17.86
C LYS A 238 -1.48 -4.25 -16.95
N VAL A 239 -0.53 -3.44 -16.49
CA VAL A 239 0.64 -3.89 -15.75
C VAL A 239 0.38 -3.67 -14.27
N ASP A 240 0.70 -4.67 -13.46
CA ASP A 240 0.73 -4.53 -12.01
C ASP A 240 1.87 -3.59 -11.60
N ARG A 241 1.54 -2.54 -10.84
CA ARG A 241 2.51 -1.51 -10.43
C ARG A 241 3.65 -2.10 -9.59
N ILE A 242 3.33 -3.02 -8.68
CA ILE A 242 4.29 -3.57 -7.72
C ILE A 242 5.26 -4.50 -8.44
N ASP A 243 4.74 -5.40 -9.28
CA ASP A 243 5.56 -6.25 -10.15
C ASP A 243 6.45 -5.38 -11.05
N ALA A 244 5.90 -4.33 -11.68
CA ALA A 244 6.72 -3.42 -12.50
C ALA A 244 7.84 -2.75 -11.69
N GLN A 245 7.55 -2.25 -10.49
CA GLN A 245 8.53 -1.62 -9.61
C GLN A 245 9.62 -2.60 -9.17
N GLN A 246 9.25 -3.80 -8.75
CA GLN A 246 10.20 -4.85 -8.32
C GLN A 246 11.11 -5.29 -9.48
N ASN A 247 10.56 -5.49 -10.67
CA ASN A 247 11.36 -5.87 -11.84
C ASN A 247 12.28 -4.72 -12.27
N LEU A 248 11.84 -3.46 -12.19
CA LEU A 248 12.70 -2.32 -12.48
C LEU A 248 13.91 -2.26 -11.54
N TRP A 249 13.69 -2.42 -10.22
CA TRP A 249 14.78 -2.49 -9.26
C TRP A 249 15.70 -3.69 -9.50
N PHE A 250 15.13 -4.88 -9.69
CA PHE A 250 15.91 -6.09 -9.95
C PHE A 250 16.82 -5.95 -11.18
N GLU A 251 16.28 -5.42 -12.27
CA GLU A 251 17.03 -5.21 -13.51
C GLU A 251 18.06 -4.09 -13.37
N TYR A 252 17.73 -3.01 -12.66
CA TYR A 252 18.66 -1.92 -12.36
C TYR A 252 19.84 -2.42 -11.55
N ASP A 253 19.62 -3.09 -10.43
CA ASP A 253 20.68 -3.58 -9.54
C ASP A 253 21.57 -4.60 -10.24
N ARG A 254 20.98 -5.49 -11.05
CA ARG A 254 21.74 -6.48 -11.83
C ARG A 254 22.67 -5.79 -12.84
N HIS A 255 22.17 -4.77 -13.54
CA HIS A 255 22.97 -4.06 -14.53
C HIS A 255 23.99 -3.10 -13.89
N LEU A 256 23.68 -2.54 -12.73
CA LEU A 256 24.61 -1.73 -11.95
C LEU A 256 25.81 -2.56 -11.50
N LYS A 257 25.57 -3.74 -10.92
CA LYS A 257 26.64 -4.68 -10.52
C LYS A 257 27.52 -5.09 -11.70
N ALA A 258 26.91 -5.44 -12.84
CA ALA A 258 27.65 -5.80 -14.04
C ALA A 258 28.50 -4.64 -14.58
N LEU A 259 28.03 -3.39 -14.42
CA LEU A 259 28.80 -2.20 -14.77
C LEU A 259 29.98 -2.00 -13.81
N GLU A 260 29.74 -2.13 -12.50
CA GLU A 260 30.77 -2.02 -11.45
C GLU A 260 31.88 -3.07 -11.63
N GLU A 261 31.54 -4.32 -11.92
CA GLU A 261 32.50 -5.40 -12.22
C GLU A 261 33.37 -5.07 -13.44
N GLN A 262 32.79 -4.51 -14.51
CA GLN A 262 33.54 -4.08 -15.69
C GLN A 262 34.58 -2.99 -15.37
N TYR A 263 34.30 -2.14 -14.38
CA TYR A 263 35.22 -1.10 -13.93
C TYR A 263 36.26 -1.63 -12.93
N PHE A 264 35.92 -2.62 -12.11
CA PHE A 264 36.81 -3.20 -11.09
C PHE A 264 37.86 -4.16 -11.68
N ASP A 265 37.52 -4.93 -12.71
CA ASP A 265 38.41 -5.91 -13.34
C ASP A 265 39.45 -5.30 -14.32
N ARG A 266 39.48 -3.98 -14.46
CA ARG A 266 40.44 -3.26 -15.32
C ARG A 266 41.26 -2.24 -14.53
N PRO A 267 42.43 -2.64 -13.98
CA PRO A 267 43.31 -1.72 -13.26
C PRO A 267 43.84 -0.54 -14.11
N ASP A 268 43.71 -0.62 -15.44
CA ASP A 268 44.16 0.40 -16.41
C ASP A 268 43.08 1.39 -16.85
N ILE A 269 41.89 1.43 -16.23
CA ILE A 269 40.88 2.44 -16.53
C ILE A 269 41.41 3.81 -16.10
N ASN A 270 41.95 4.53 -17.09
CA ASN A 270 42.53 5.84 -16.89
C ASN A 270 41.43 6.84 -16.51
N ARG A 271 41.73 7.84 -15.66
CA ARG A 271 40.77 8.87 -15.16
C ARG A 271 39.87 9.45 -16.26
N ARG A 272 40.40 9.57 -17.47
CA ARG A 272 39.69 10.02 -18.67
C ARG A 272 38.46 9.19 -19.03
N GLN A 273 38.46 7.88 -18.83
CA GLN A 273 37.29 7.03 -19.10
C GLN A 273 36.20 7.23 -18.04
N ILE A 274 36.58 7.41 -16.77
CA ILE A 274 35.66 7.73 -15.68
C ILE A 274 35.02 9.11 -15.92
N GLU A 275 35.81 10.08 -16.35
CA GLU A 275 35.32 11.42 -16.72
C GLU A 275 34.33 11.37 -17.89
N ILE A 276 34.67 10.65 -18.97
CA ILE A 276 33.75 10.45 -20.11
C ILE A 276 32.45 9.78 -19.67
N HIS A 277 32.52 8.78 -18.78
CA HIS A 277 31.34 8.10 -18.24
C HIS A 277 30.46 9.06 -17.44
N ARG A 278 31.05 9.84 -16.53
CA ARG A 278 30.34 10.85 -15.73
C ARG A 278 29.70 11.92 -16.60
N GLU A 279 30.41 12.42 -17.61
CA GLU A 279 29.91 13.41 -18.55
C GLU A 279 28.74 12.86 -19.37
N ARG A 280 28.83 11.61 -19.85
CA ARG A 280 27.71 10.92 -20.52
C ARG A 280 26.51 10.76 -19.60
N ASN A 281 26.73 10.37 -18.34
CA ASN A 281 25.66 10.20 -17.37
C ASN A 281 24.95 11.53 -17.06
N ALA A 282 25.72 12.62 -16.94
CA ALA A 282 25.18 13.98 -16.78
C ALA A 282 24.39 14.44 -18.02
N ASN A 283 24.90 14.19 -19.23
CA ASN A 283 24.19 14.54 -20.47
C ASN A 283 22.86 13.79 -20.61
N LEU A 284 22.82 12.51 -20.22
CA LEU A 284 21.57 11.73 -20.19
C LEU A 284 20.57 12.29 -19.18
N MET A 285 21.05 12.73 -18.00
CA MET A 285 20.20 13.38 -17.00
C MET A 285 19.49 14.61 -17.57
N GLU A 286 20.22 15.48 -18.29
CA GLU A 286 19.65 16.68 -18.90
C GLU A 286 18.62 16.34 -19.99
N ILE A 287 18.89 15.32 -20.81
CA ILE A 287 17.91 14.82 -21.78
C ILE A 287 16.64 14.32 -21.08
N VAL A 288 16.80 13.54 -20.01
CA VAL A 288 15.66 13.01 -19.25
C VAL A 288 14.88 14.13 -18.58
N ARG A 289 15.53 15.15 -18.01
CA ARG A 289 14.86 16.32 -17.45
C ARG A 289 14.00 17.03 -18.48
N VAL A 290 14.49 17.22 -19.70
CA VAL A 290 13.73 17.83 -20.80
C VAL A 290 12.54 16.96 -21.20
N LEU A 291 12.69 15.63 -21.19
CA LEU A 291 11.59 14.72 -21.53
C LEU A 291 10.55 14.63 -20.41
N ALA A 292 10.97 14.70 -19.15
CA ALA A 292 10.14 14.59 -17.96
C ALA A 292 9.31 15.87 -17.70
N THR A 293 9.83 17.05 -18.05
CA THR A 293 9.19 18.35 -17.77
C THR A 293 7.98 18.69 -18.64
N ARG A 294 7.56 17.83 -19.59
CA ARG A 294 6.33 18.03 -20.38
C ARG A 294 5.03 17.67 -19.65
N SER A 295 5.09 17.40 -18.35
CA SER A 295 3.92 17.00 -17.55
C SER A 295 3.73 17.92 -16.35
N THR A 296 3.74 19.25 -16.58
CA THR A 296 3.14 20.17 -15.61
C THR A 296 1.64 20.17 -15.83
N GLU A 297 0.91 19.47 -14.96
CA GLU A 297 -0.17 20.04 -14.16
C GLU A 297 -0.92 18.95 -13.38
N PHE A 298 -1.14 19.28 -12.11
CA PHE A 298 -1.87 18.52 -11.09
C PHE A 298 -3.37 18.64 -11.31
#